data_AF-A0A9P7B3I0-F1
#
_entry.id   AF-A0A9P7B3I0-F1
#
_cell.length_a   1.000
_cell.length_b   1.000
_cell.length_c   1.000
_cell.angle_alpha   90.00
_cell.angle_beta   90.00
_cell.angle_gamma   90.00
#
_symmetry.space_group_name_H-M   'P 1'
#
loop_
_entity.id
_entity.type
_entity.pdbx_description
1 polymer ?
#
loop_
_entity_poly.entity_id
_entity_poly.type
_entity_poly.pdbx_seq_one_letter_code
_entity_poly.pdbx_strand_id
1 'polypeptide(L)'
;MPPSATDPIEELHPKAGRKTKAIVGATALRVAVPVALQHWIRGPPSPTWSVTLSITTRMGREMILKAGHKFSKHPPATRDDLIRQIRKTRFVDPLSAVKPDKVRGGTIWRHDIVVPRRPQEGVLEEVAQRETGKRILRGEWVLAEWLLDPAGPPPRPQVILHLHGGAHVLQDLRGYREYNAQVSMMTRCRVYYYRLAPESVFPESLLDAMTAYYYLTEEIKVPPSDIILSGDSAGGGIVVQLAMFLRDQGFSEVGGMMLLSPWLDLTTSFESWHENRNHDFLTIDSETEPLHPPRLYVSSVWPTTEDSMRDFHEQVIHPYISPALAPLSALRNLPPTLVHTGGCERLRDEQTVFARRVRLADPGNEVQHQLWVDGVHTFASMQSTISGASAQKEVGAWLERLCARRPSELGQDAQWAGDVDRAVTVEREGRLLREGKIKPFEKATRKWRYDRTLERMPEIRVKPDGCAEARTAAEEANGVNEALGLTEVFRPRKATRRERRRKEKEQETIQDKSGQAS
;
A
#
# COMPACT_ATOMS: atom_id res chain seq x y z
N MET A 1 -15.27 47.63 -7.67
CA MET A 1 -16.37 46.89 -8.34
C MET A 1 -15.76 45.67 -9.01
N PRO A 2 -16.33 44.47 -8.83
CA PRO A 2 -15.73 43.24 -9.34
C PRO A 2 -16.12 43.01 -10.80
N PRO A 3 -15.29 42.36 -11.63
CA PRO A 3 -15.74 41.66 -12.81
C PRO A 3 -16.17 40.23 -12.44
N SER A 4 -17.24 39.81 -13.10
CA SER A 4 -18.07 38.64 -12.85
C SER A 4 -17.37 37.29 -12.98
N ALA A 5 -17.61 36.43 -11.99
CA ALA A 5 -17.47 34.99 -12.09
C ALA A 5 -18.66 34.39 -12.85
N THR A 6 -18.38 33.57 -13.86
CA THR A 6 -19.21 32.42 -14.25
C THR A 6 -18.30 31.38 -14.91
N ASP A 7 -17.78 30.46 -14.10
CA ASP A 7 -17.27 29.16 -14.56
C ASP A 7 -18.48 28.25 -14.82
N PRO A 8 -18.67 27.68 -16.01
CA PRO A 8 -19.66 26.64 -16.21
C PRO A 8 -19.03 25.28 -15.90
N ILE A 9 -18.86 24.98 -14.61
CA ILE A 9 -18.70 23.60 -14.13
C ILE A 9 -19.69 23.38 -12.98
N GLU A 10 -20.97 23.40 -13.31
CA GLU A 10 -22.02 22.88 -12.45
C GLU A 10 -22.75 21.73 -13.15
N GLU A 11 -22.97 20.66 -12.39
CA GLU A 11 -23.84 19.51 -12.68
C GLU A 11 -23.40 18.46 -13.72
N LEU A 12 -22.41 17.64 -13.33
CA LEU A 12 -22.43 16.21 -13.67
C LEU A 12 -22.36 15.36 -12.39
N HIS A 13 -23.35 15.54 -11.52
CA HIS A 13 -23.70 14.54 -10.52
C HIS A 13 -24.70 13.56 -11.15
N PRO A 14 -24.34 12.30 -11.46
CA PRO A 14 -25.36 11.30 -11.69
C PRO A 14 -26.10 11.09 -10.37
N LYS A 15 -27.36 11.52 -10.31
CA LYS A 15 -28.30 11.10 -9.26
C LYS A 15 -28.28 9.57 -9.24
N ALA A 16 -27.62 8.96 -8.26
CA ALA A 16 -27.70 7.52 -8.04
C ALA A 16 -29.17 7.18 -7.76
N GLY A 17 -29.86 6.67 -8.78
CA GLY A 17 -31.30 6.42 -8.74
C GLY A 17 -31.67 5.46 -7.62
N ARG A 18 -32.85 5.65 -7.01
CA ARG A 18 -33.41 4.79 -5.95
C ARG A 18 -33.32 3.28 -6.26
N LYS A 19 -33.35 2.88 -7.54
CA LYS A 19 -33.18 1.48 -7.99
C LYS A 19 -31.80 0.92 -7.68
N THR A 20 -30.72 1.69 -7.81
CA THR A 20 -29.34 1.24 -7.52
C THR A 20 -29.13 1.00 -6.03
N LYS A 21 -29.72 1.84 -5.16
CA LYS A 21 -29.68 1.64 -3.69
C LYS A 21 -30.43 0.38 -3.25
N ALA A 22 -31.56 0.06 -3.89
CA ALA A 22 -32.32 -1.16 -3.59
C ALA A 22 -31.57 -2.45 -4.00
N ILE A 23 -30.89 -2.46 -5.15
CA ILE A 23 -30.10 -3.61 -5.64
C ILE A 23 -28.85 -3.85 -4.78
N VAL A 24 -28.18 -2.77 -4.36
CA VAL A 24 -27.05 -2.84 -3.41
C VAL A 24 -27.52 -3.35 -2.05
N GLY A 25 -28.67 -2.88 -1.56
CA GLY A 25 -29.27 -3.37 -0.30
C GLY A 25 -29.62 -4.86 -0.33
N ALA A 26 -30.25 -5.35 -1.41
CA ALA A 26 -30.59 -6.77 -1.55
C ALA A 26 -29.35 -7.68 -1.71
N THR A 27 -28.33 -7.21 -2.43
CA THR A 27 -27.05 -7.92 -2.56
C THR A 27 -26.30 -7.98 -1.23
N ALA A 28 -26.25 -6.86 -0.50
CA ALA A 28 -25.63 -6.80 0.82
C ALA A 28 -26.31 -7.78 1.78
N LEU A 29 -27.63 -7.87 1.78
CA LEU A 29 -28.36 -8.84 2.62
C LEU A 29 -28.08 -10.30 2.22
N ARG A 30 -28.04 -10.60 0.92
CA ARG A 30 -27.75 -11.95 0.38
C ARG A 30 -26.34 -12.45 0.71
N VAL A 31 -25.36 -11.55 0.87
CA VAL A 31 -24.00 -11.92 1.28
C VAL A 31 -23.86 -11.89 2.80
N ALA A 32 -24.35 -10.83 3.44
CA ALA A 32 -24.15 -10.62 4.87
C ALA A 32 -24.82 -11.69 5.73
N VAL A 33 -26.05 -12.12 5.41
CA VAL A 33 -26.79 -13.09 6.22
C VAL A 33 -26.12 -14.48 6.21
N PRO A 34 -25.78 -15.09 5.05
CA PRO A 34 -25.08 -16.37 5.03
C PRO A 34 -23.68 -16.30 5.65
N VAL A 35 -22.94 -15.21 5.42
CA VAL A 35 -21.59 -15.04 6.00
C VAL A 35 -21.66 -14.89 7.51
N ALA A 36 -22.60 -14.10 8.03
CA ALA A 36 -22.84 -14.00 9.46
C ALA A 36 -23.25 -15.35 10.05
N LEU A 37 -24.18 -16.06 9.42
CA LEU A 37 -24.60 -17.38 9.87
C LEU A 37 -23.43 -18.37 9.89
N GLN A 38 -22.62 -18.42 8.83
CA GLN A 38 -21.43 -19.26 8.76
C GLN A 38 -20.42 -18.89 9.84
N HIS A 39 -20.20 -17.60 10.07
CA HIS A 39 -19.29 -17.10 11.11
C HIS A 39 -19.75 -17.53 12.52
N TRP A 40 -21.06 -17.61 12.76
CA TRP A 40 -21.60 -18.03 14.06
C TRP A 40 -21.64 -19.56 14.21
N ILE A 41 -21.97 -20.29 13.14
CA ILE A 41 -22.09 -21.76 13.17
C ILE A 41 -20.71 -22.43 13.16
N ARG A 42 -19.83 -22.03 12.22
CA ARG A 42 -18.51 -22.65 12.01
C ARG A 42 -17.38 -21.92 12.76
N GLY A 43 -17.68 -20.75 13.31
CA GLY A 43 -16.67 -19.86 13.86
C GLY A 43 -16.03 -18.96 12.79
N PRO A 44 -15.29 -17.92 13.22
CA PRO A 44 -14.56 -17.04 12.32
C PRO A 44 -13.36 -17.76 11.66
N PRO A 45 -12.88 -17.27 10.50
CA PRO A 45 -11.61 -17.72 9.91
C PRO A 45 -10.40 -17.60 10.85
N SER A 46 -10.42 -16.60 11.74
CA SER A 46 -9.45 -16.43 12.82
C SER A 46 -10.11 -15.81 14.05
N PRO A 47 -9.64 -16.08 15.29
CA PRO A 47 -10.28 -15.58 16.52
C PRO A 47 -10.47 -14.05 16.60
N THR A 48 -9.67 -13.27 15.87
CA THR A 48 -9.75 -11.80 15.82
C THR A 48 -10.73 -11.27 14.79
N TRP A 49 -11.15 -12.11 13.84
CA TRP A 49 -12.07 -11.68 12.79
C TRP A 49 -13.42 -11.38 13.41
N SER A 50 -13.85 -10.14 13.28
CA SER A 50 -15.23 -9.78 13.57
C SER A 50 -16.15 -10.32 12.46
N VAL A 51 -17.43 -10.47 12.78
CA VAL A 51 -18.47 -10.73 11.78
C VAL A 51 -18.41 -9.65 10.69
N THR A 52 -18.17 -8.39 11.08
CA THR A 52 -18.00 -7.27 10.15
C THR A 52 -16.85 -7.51 9.19
N LEU A 53 -15.66 -7.89 9.67
CA LEU A 53 -14.50 -8.18 8.81
C LEU A 53 -14.81 -9.32 7.83
N SER A 54 -15.46 -10.38 8.31
CA SER A 54 -15.86 -11.52 7.47
C SER A 54 -16.82 -11.09 6.35
N ILE A 55 -17.81 -10.27 6.70
CA ILE A 55 -18.77 -9.72 5.73
C ILE A 55 -18.07 -8.80 4.74
N THR A 56 -17.22 -7.87 5.20
CA THR A 56 -16.54 -6.91 4.32
C THR A 56 -15.59 -7.61 3.36
N THR A 57 -14.81 -8.60 3.81
CA THR A 57 -13.92 -9.38 2.95
C THR A 57 -14.73 -10.13 1.88
N ARG A 58 -15.82 -10.81 2.26
CA ARG A 58 -16.66 -11.51 1.28
C ARG A 58 -17.36 -10.55 0.32
N MET A 59 -17.87 -9.42 0.81
CA MET A 59 -18.52 -8.40 -0.02
C MET A 59 -17.53 -7.81 -1.03
N GLY A 60 -16.29 -7.50 -0.61
CA GLY A 60 -15.24 -7.03 -1.51
C GLY A 60 -14.98 -8.01 -2.65
N ARG A 61 -14.81 -9.30 -2.32
CA ARG A 61 -14.65 -10.38 -3.30
C ARG A 61 -15.81 -10.41 -4.31
N GLU A 62 -17.04 -10.44 -3.83
CA GLU A 62 -18.24 -10.47 -4.68
C GLU A 62 -18.38 -9.23 -5.56
N MET A 63 -17.93 -8.07 -5.10
CA MET A 63 -17.95 -6.84 -5.89
C MET A 63 -16.96 -6.91 -7.05
N ILE A 64 -15.73 -7.40 -6.82
CA ILE A 64 -14.72 -7.54 -7.87
C ILE A 64 -15.20 -8.55 -8.92
N LEU A 65 -15.70 -9.72 -8.49
CA LEU A 65 -16.25 -10.73 -9.41
C LEU A 65 -17.42 -10.20 -10.23
N LYS A 66 -18.34 -9.44 -9.61
CA LYS A 66 -19.45 -8.81 -10.33
C LYS A 66 -18.99 -7.75 -11.32
N ALA A 67 -17.96 -6.99 -10.98
CA ALA A 67 -17.35 -6.05 -11.91
C ALA A 67 -16.79 -6.82 -13.12
N GLY A 68 -15.93 -7.82 -12.90
CA GLY A 68 -15.39 -8.67 -13.96
C GLY A 68 -16.46 -9.28 -14.87
N HIS A 69 -17.55 -9.79 -14.30
CA HIS A 69 -18.69 -10.32 -15.06
C HIS A 69 -19.40 -9.28 -15.90
N LYS A 70 -19.55 -8.05 -15.39
CA LYS A 70 -20.15 -6.94 -16.15
C LYS A 70 -19.28 -6.57 -17.35
N PHE A 71 -17.97 -6.48 -17.17
CA PHE A 71 -17.02 -6.21 -18.26
C PHE A 71 -16.99 -7.36 -19.28
N SER A 72 -17.20 -8.60 -18.84
CA SER A 72 -17.28 -9.77 -19.74
C SER A 72 -18.54 -9.73 -20.61
N LYS A 73 -19.69 -9.32 -20.05
CA LYS A 73 -20.95 -9.21 -20.80
C LYS A 73 -21.00 -8.01 -21.74
N HIS A 74 -20.37 -6.91 -21.35
CA HIS A 74 -20.40 -5.65 -22.07
C HIS A 74 -18.97 -5.07 -22.14
N PRO A 75 -18.09 -5.65 -22.98
CA PRO A 75 -16.70 -5.22 -23.05
C PRO A 75 -16.60 -3.78 -23.57
N PRO A 76 -15.78 -2.92 -22.93
CA PRO A 76 -15.41 -1.63 -23.48
C PRO A 76 -14.86 -1.75 -24.90
N ALA A 77 -15.26 -0.84 -25.79
CA ALA A 77 -14.81 -0.85 -27.19
C ALA A 77 -13.33 -0.43 -27.33
N THR A 78 -12.86 0.47 -26.47
CA THR A 78 -11.50 1.04 -26.51
C THR A 78 -10.84 1.01 -25.13
N ARG A 79 -9.49 1.11 -25.09
CA ARG A 79 -8.76 1.27 -23.82
C ARG A 79 -9.22 2.51 -23.05
N ASP A 80 -9.50 3.60 -23.75
CA ASP A 80 -10.01 4.81 -23.13
C ASP A 80 -11.39 4.61 -22.50
N ASP A 81 -12.28 3.84 -23.16
CA ASP A 81 -13.55 3.43 -22.57
C ASP A 81 -13.34 2.57 -21.32
N LEU A 82 -12.39 1.64 -21.36
CA LEU A 82 -12.03 0.82 -20.21
C LEU A 82 -11.57 1.69 -19.04
N ILE A 83 -10.59 2.58 -19.25
CA ILE A 83 -10.07 3.51 -18.23
C ILE A 83 -11.20 4.38 -17.68
N ARG A 84 -12.05 4.94 -18.55
CA ARG A 84 -13.22 5.72 -18.12
C ARG A 84 -14.19 4.90 -17.27
N GLN A 85 -14.42 3.63 -17.61
CA GLN A 85 -15.31 2.75 -16.86
C GLN A 85 -14.70 2.32 -15.53
N ILE A 86 -13.41 2.02 -15.46
CA ILE A 86 -12.67 1.73 -14.22
C ILE A 86 -12.78 2.93 -13.27
N ARG A 87 -12.47 4.16 -13.74
CA ARG A 87 -12.62 5.40 -12.97
C ARG A 87 -14.05 5.65 -12.47
N LYS A 88 -15.06 5.30 -13.27
CA LYS A 88 -16.48 5.41 -12.88
C LYS A 88 -16.90 4.33 -11.88
N THR A 89 -16.18 3.21 -11.82
CA THR A 89 -16.43 2.12 -10.87
C THR A 89 -15.86 2.48 -9.50
N ARG A 90 -16.31 3.61 -8.93
CA ARG A 90 -16.02 4.07 -7.55
C ARG A 90 -16.60 3.17 -6.45
N PHE A 91 -17.00 1.95 -6.78
CA PHE A 91 -17.79 1.08 -5.91
C PHE A 91 -16.98 -0.05 -5.27
N VAL A 92 -15.71 -0.20 -5.62
CA VAL A 92 -14.83 -1.23 -5.03
C VAL A 92 -14.09 -0.71 -3.79
N ASP A 93 -14.27 0.55 -3.41
CA ASP A 93 -13.57 1.12 -2.27
C ASP A 93 -14.45 1.99 -1.36
N PRO A 94 -14.89 1.46 -0.19
CA PRO A 94 -15.51 2.26 0.86
C PRO A 94 -14.64 3.41 1.37
N LEU A 95 -13.31 3.36 1.20
CA LEU A 95 -12.36 4.40 1.63
C LEU A 95 -12.29 5.58 0.65
N SER A 96 -12.52 5.34 -0.65
CA SER A 96 -12.65 6.41 -1.66
C SER A 96 -13.87 7.34 -1.48
N ALA A 97 -14.80 6.99 -0.57
CA ALA A 97 -15.96 7.81 -0.21
C ALA A 97 -15.60 8.99 0.72
N VAL A 98 -14.36 9.07 1.21
CA VAL A 98 -13.87 10.22 1.98
C VAL A 98 -13.88 11.44 1.07
N LYS A 99 -14.65 12.47 1.44
CA LYS A 99 -14.65 13.73 0.69
C LYS A 99 -13.23 14.31 0.69
N PRO A 100 -12.80 15.00 -0.38
CA PRO A 100 -11.41 15.46 -0.55
C PRO A 100 -10.84 16.34 0.58
N ASP A 101 -11.70 16.84 1.46
CA ASP A 101 -11.43 17.72 2.59
C ASP A 101 -11.49 17.02 3.96
N LYS A 102 -12.03 15.79 4.06
CA LYS A 102 -12.36 15.15 5.35
C LYS A 102 -11.39 14.07 5.80
N VAL A 103 -10.09 14.35 5.77
CA VAL A 103 -9.05 13.43 6.25
C VAL A 103 -9.02 13.45 7.78
N ARG A 104 -9.21 12.31 8.43
CA ARG A 104 -9.09 12.23 9.89
C ARG A 104 -7.63 12.30 10.30
N GLY A 105 -7.36 12.98 11.42
CA GLY A 105 -6.08 12.96 12.13
C GLY A 105 -4.84 13.44 11.38
N GLY A 106 -4.97 13.96 10.15
CA GLY A 106 -3.87 14.58 9.42
C GLY A 106 -4.31 15.69 8.48
N THR A 107 -3.32 16.43 8.01
CA THR A 107 -3.44 17.54 7.05
C THR A 107 -2.59 17.27 5.83
N ILE A 108 -3.03 17.85 4.71
CA ILE A 108 -2.45 17.62 3.38
C ILE A 108 -2.09 18.94 2.76
N TRP A 109 -0.90 19.00 2.19
CA TRP A 109 -0.48 20.04 1.27
C TRP A 109 -0.21 19.44 -0.11
N ARG A 110 -0.87 19.97 -1.14
CA ARG A 110 -0.72 19.46 -2.51
C ARG A 110 0.44 20.15 -3.22
N HIS A 111 1.14 19.38 -4.02
CA HIS A 111 2.25 19.88 -4.81
C HIS A 111 2.24 19.25 -6.20
N ASP A 112 2.33 20.06 -7.24
CA ASP A 112 2.37 19.60 -8.64
C ASP A 112 3.82 19.66 -9.13
N ILE A 113 4.37 18.52 -9.55
CA ILE A 113 5.71 18.39 -10.13
C ILE A 113 5.58 18.35 -11.65
N VAL A 114 6.43 19.09 -12.36
CA VAL A 114 6.56 18.95 -13.81
C VAL A 114 7.51 17.79 -14.08
N VAL A 115 7.05 16.79 -14.82
CA VAL A 115 7.89 15.66 -15.24
C VAL A 115 8.86 16.16 -16.31
N PRO A 116 10.18 16.24 -16.03
CA PRO A 116 11.13 16.82 -16.96
C PRO A 116 11.46 15.85 -18.10
N ARG A 117 11.93 16.39 -19.23
CA ARG A 117 12.63 15.55 -20.22
C ARG A 117 14.00 15.21 -19.67
N ARG A 118 14.19 13.95 -19.28
CA ARG A 118 15.46 13.46 -18.74
C ARG A 118 15.76 12.10 -19.35
N PRO A 119 16.90 11.92 -20.04
CA PRO A 119 17.33 10.59 -20.47
C PRO A 119 17.38 9.64 -19.27
N GLN A 120 16.91 8.42 -19.48
CA GLN A 120 17.04 7.30 -18.54
C GLN A 120 17.66 6.12 -19.30
N GLU A 121 18.27 5.19 -18.58
CA GLU A 121 18.81 3.97 -19.15
C GLU A 121 17.94 2.74 -18.78
N GLY A 122 18.26 1.60 -19.40
CA GLY A 122 17.64 0.33 -19.11
C GLY A 122 16.14 0.35 -19.35
N VAL A 123 15.38 -0.16 -18.38
CA VAL A 123 13.92 -0.34 -18.55
C VAL A 123 13.15 0.97 -18.71
N LEU A 124 13.74 2.11 -18.35
CA LEU A 124 13.09 3.42 -18.46
C LEU A 124 13.43 4.18 -19.76
N GLU A 125 14.35 3.67 -20.59
CA GLU A 125 14.87 4.40 -21.75
C GLU A 125 13.75 4.84 -22.71
N GLU A 126 12.93 3.89 -23.15
CA GLU A 126 11.89 4.16 -24.16
C GLU A 126 10.82 5.12 -23.64
N VAL A 127 10.35 4.92 -22.41
CA VAL A 127 9.30 5.77 -21.82
C VAL A 127 9.82 7.18 -21.55
N ALA A 128 11.08 7.33 -21.13
CA ALA A 128 11.70 8.62 -20.91
C ALA A 128 11.89 9.42 -22.21
N GLN A 129 12.18 8.76 -23.33
CA GLN A 129 12.27 9.41 -24.64
C GLN A 129 10.94 9.99 -25.13
N ARG A 130 9.82 9.37 -24.72
CA ARG A 130 8.46 9.85 -25.05
C ARG A 130 8.04 11.05 -24.19
N GLU A 131 8.74 11.33 -23.10
CA GLU A 131 8.37 12.43 -22.21
C GLU A 131 8.52 13.79 -22.89
N THR A 132 7.49 14.61 -22.72
CA THR A 132 7.42 15.91 -23.40
C THR A 132 7.89 17.07 -22.53
N GLY A 133 8.15 16.85 -21.25
CA GLY A 133 8.46 17.94 -20.30
C GLY A 133 7.25 18.76 -19.86
N LYS A 134 6.04 18.35 -20.26
CA LYS A 134 4.78 19.08 -20.01
C LYS A 134 3.82 18.34 -19.08
N ARG A 135 4.10 17.06 -18.78
CA ARG A 135 3.24 16.24 -17.94
C ARG A 135 3.36 16.70 -16.49
N ILE A 136 2.22 16.78 -15.81
CA ILE A 136 2.16 17.17 -14.39
C ILE A 136 1.90 15.92 -13.55
N LEU A 137 2.84 15.63 -12.66
CA LEU A 137 2.72 14.63 -11.62
C LEU A 137 2.25 15.31 -10.33
N ARG A 138 1.00 15.09 -9.96
CA ARG A 138 0.46 15.60 -8.70
C ARG A 138 0.89 14.69 -7.55
N GLY A 139 1.53 15.27 -6.54
CA GLY A 139 1.77 14.63 -5.26
C GLY A 139 1.20 15.41 -4.08
N GLU A 140 1.22 14.76 -2.93
CA GLU A 140 0.66 15.27 -1.69
C GLU A 140 1.63 15.00 -0.54
N TRP A 141 1.94 16.06 0.23
CA TRP A 141 2.58 15.96 1.52
C TRP A 141 1.51 15.74 2.59
N VAL A 142 1.71 14.75 3.46
CA VAL A 142 0.81 14.42 4.55
C VAL A 142 1.55 14.44 5.88
N LEU A 143 0.95 15.10 6.85
CA LEU A 143 1.41 15.10 8.23
C LEU A 143 0.26 14.81 9.20
N ALA A 144 0.54 14.04 10.24
CA ALA A 144 -0.38 13.85 11.35
C ALA A 144 -0.58 15.15 12.14
N GLU A 145 -1.81 15.42 12.57
CA GLU A 145 -2.19 16.69 13.20
C GLU A 145 -1.35 17.05 14.43
N TRP A 146 -1.03 16.06 15.26
CA TRP A 146 -0.29 16.27 16.50
C TRP A 146 1.19 16.60 16.28
N LEU A 147 1.73 16.34 15.07
CA LEU A 147 3.09 16.71 14.69
C LEU A 147 3.20 18.18 14.27
N LEU A 148 2.07 18.84 14.02
CA LEU A 148 1.98 20.26 13.70
C LEU A 148 1.77 21.11 14.95
N ASP A 149 1.70 20.49 16.14
CA ASP A 149 1.66 21.20 17.42
C ASP A 149 3.08 21.63 17.82
N PRO A 150 3.38 22.93 17.92
CA PRO A 150 4.70 23.42 18.31
C PRO A 150 5.14 22.99 19.71
N ALA A 151 4.19 22.62 20.59
CA ALA A 151 4.49 22.09 21.92
C ALA A 151 4.81 20.58 21.90
N GLY A 152 4.51 19.90 20.81
CA GLY A 152 4.80 18.48 20.58
C GLY A 152 6.25 18.24 20.13
N PRO A 153 6.69 16.98 20.10
CA PRO A 153 8.00 16.67 19.53
C PRO A 153 7.94 16.86 18.00
N PRO A 154 9.00 17.41 17.39
CA PRO A 154 9.01 17.69 15.96
C PRO A 154 8.92 16.39 15.14
N PRO A 155 8.49 16.49 13.87
CA PRO A 155 8.61 15.38 12.93
C PRO A 155 10.07 14.96 12.78
N ARG A 156 10.31 13.70 12.45
CA ARG A 156 11.63 13.18 12.10
C ARG A 156 12.14 13.85 10.82
N PRO A 157 13.47 13.91 10.63
CA PRO A 157 14.06 14.39 9.38
C PRO A 157 13.78 13.44 8.21
N GLN A 158 13.56 12.15 8.44
CA GLN A 158 13.25 11.20 7.37
C GLN A 158 11.90 11.51 6.68
N VAL A 159 11.87 11.29 5.36
CA VAL A 159 10.67 11.36 4.53
C VAL A 159 10.27 9.96 4.09
N ILE A 160 8.98 9.68 4.13
CA ILE A 160 8.43 8.46 3.54
C ILE A 160 7.90 8.78 2.14
N LEU A 161 8.51 8.21 1.11
CA LEU A 161 7.96 8.19 -0.24
C LEU A 161 7.04 6.98 -0.35
N HIS A 162 5.72 7.21 -0.29
CA HIS A 162 4.73 6.13 -0.34
C HIS A 162 4.19 5.92 -1.76
N LEU A 163 4.22 4.67 -2.23
CA LEU A 163 3.68 4.23 -3.51
C LEU A 163 2.46 3.36 -3.23
N HIS A 164 1.29 3.81 -3.65
CA HIS A 164 0.03 3.22 -3.24
C HIS A 164 -0.30 1.90 -3.97
N GLY A 165 -0.98 1.00 -3.29
CA GLY A 165 -1.61 -0.17 -3.87
C GLY A 165 -2.83 0.13 -4.75
N GLY A 166 -3.49 -0.93 -5.21
CA GLY A 166 -4.61 -0.82 -6.17
C GLY A 166 -4.48 -1.73 -7.39
N ALA A 167 -3.68 -2.80 -7.29
CA ALA A 167 -3.46 -3.77 -8.36
C ALA A 167 -2.98 -3.12 -9.69
N HIS A 168 -2.25 -2.00 -9.60
CA HIS A 168 -1.81 -1.18 -10.73
C HIS A 168 -2.94 -0.60 -11.61
N VAL A 169 -4.22 -0.69 -11.23
CA VAL A 169 -5.33 -0.19 -12.08
C VAL A 169 -6.48 0.46 -11.30
N LEU A 170 -6.47 0.36 -9.98
CA LEU A 170 -7.46 0.93 -9.07
C LEU A 170 -6.80 1.96 -8.14
N GLN A 171 -7.67 2.65 -7.38
CA GLN A 171 -7.31 3.66 -6.38
C GLN A 171 -6.85 5.00 -6.95
N ASP A 172 -6.85 6.01 -6.09
CA ASP A 172 -6.30 7.32 -6.38
C ASP A 172 -5.68 7.92 -5.10
N LEU A 173 -5.06 9.09 -5.24
CA LEU A 173 -4.45 9.83 -4.13
C LEU A 173 -5.38 10.00 -2.92
N ARG A 174 -6.70 10.09 -3.14
CA ARG A 174 -7.66 10.40 -2.08
C ARG A 174 -7.89 9.20 -1.17
N GLY A 175 -7.93 7.99 -1.75
CA GLY A 175 -8.12 6.74 -1.00
C GLY A 175 -7.04 6.51 0.06
N TYR A 176 -5.82 6.99 -0.19
CA TYR A 176 -4.66 6.78 0.67
C TYR A 176 -4.42 7.85 1.74
N ARG A 177 -5.21 8.92 1.78
CA ARG A 177 -4.96 10.06 2.67
C ARG A 177 -5.02 9.73 4.15
N GLU A 178 -6.09 9.08 4.60
CA GLU A 178 -6.23 8.70 6.00
C GLU A 178 -5.17 7.68 6.39
N TYR A 179 -4.82 6.77 5.47
CA TYR A 179 -3.76 5.82 5.65
C TYR A 179 -2.38 6.49 5.81
N ASN A 180 -2.01 7.40 4.89
CA ASN A 180 -0.74 8.11 4.94
C ASN A 180 -0.62 9.04 6.15
N ALA A 181 -1.73 9.65 6.58
CA ALA A 181 -1.76 10.42 7.83
C ALA A 181 -1.43 9.56 9.06
N GLN A 182 -1.73 8.27 9.01
CA GLN A 182 -1.45 7.33 10.10
C GLN A 182 -0.06 6.76 10.04
N VAL A 183 0.43 6.47 8.83
CA VAL A 183 1.85 6.18 8.64
C VAL A 183 2.66 7.35 9.22
N SER A 184 2.31 8.59 8.87
CA SER A 184 2.92 9.80 9.45
C SER A 184 2.81 9.81 10.98
N MET A 185 1.64 9.53 11.55
CA MET A 185 1.43 9.48 13.00
C MET A 185 2.35 8.47 13.69
N MET A 186 2.49 7.27 13.12
CA MET A 186 3.20 6.16 13.75
C MET A 186 4.71 6.23 13.56
N THR A 187 5.15 6.79 12.44
CA THR A 187 6.57 6.93 12.10
C THR A 187 7.16 8.26 12.56
N ARG A 188 6.30 9.26 12.78
CA ARG A 188 6.65 10.67 12.98
C ARG A 188 7.28 11.32 11.74
N CYS A 189 7.10 10.75 10.56
CA CYS A 189 7.66 11.26 9.32
C CYS A 189 6.62 12.05 8.50
N ARG A 190 7.14 12.89 7.60
CA ARG A 190 6.37 13.44 6.48
C ARG A 190 6.18 12.33 5.44
N VAL A 191 4.97 12.21 4.91
CA VAL A 191 4.67 11.24 3.83
C VAL A 191 4.43 12.00 2.54
N TYR A 192 5.19 11.68 1.50
CA TYR A 192 4.98 12.18 0.14
C TYR A 192 4.50 11.03 -0.76
N TYR A 193 3.51 11.28 -1.61
CA TYR A 193 2.98 10.25 -2.52
C TYR A 193 2.29 10.88 -3.75
N TYR A 194 2.24 10.15 -4.87
CA TYR A 194 1.73 10.62 -6.17
C TYR A 194 0.77 9.58 -6.82
N ARG A 195 0.16 9.91 -7.96
CA ARG A 195 -0.83 9.04 -8.64
C ARG A 195 -0.20 7.85 -9.38
N LEU A 196 -0.85 6.69 -9.34
CA LEU A 196 -0.52 5.53 -10.16
C LEU A 196 -1.79 4.98 -10.85
N ALA A 197 -1.76 4.91 -12.19
CA ALA A 197 -2.65 4.11 -13.07
C ALA A 197 -4.20 4.32 -12.91
N PRO A 198 -5.08 3.73 -13.77
CA PRO A 198 -4.90 2.78 -14.88
C PRO A 198 -4.38 3.40 -16.19
N GLU A 199 -4.03 4.69 -16.20
CA GLU A 199 -3.55 5.36 -17.42
C GLU A 199 -2.17 4.85 -17.86
N SER A 200 -1.41 4.30 -16.91
CA SER A 200 -0.01 3.94 -17.09
C SER A 200 0.21 2.44 -17.10
N VAL A 201 0.98 1.97 -18.07
CA VAL A 201 1.51 0.60 -18.17
C VAL A 201 2.95 0.54 -17.67
N PHE A 202 3.45 -0.63 -17.30
CA PHE A 202 4.88 -0.78 -17.02
C PHE A 202 5.70 -0.32 -18.23
N PRO A 203 6.77 0.49 -18.05
CA PRO A 203 7.37 0.94 -16.79
C PRO A 203 7.04 2.40 -16.40
N GLU A 204 5.95 2.99 -16.91
CA GLU A 204 5.56 4.38 -16.60
C GLU A 204 5.37 4.63 -15.09
N SER A 205 4.84 3.66 -14.34
CA SER A 205 4.70 3.77 -12.88
C SER A 205 6.05 3.96 -12.17
N LEU A 206 7.09 3.30 -12.69
CA LEU A 206 8.46 3.41 -12.20
C LEU A 206 9.09 4.74 -12.60
N LEU A 207 8.80 5.24 -13.81
CA LEU A 207 9.23 6.59 -14.22
C LEU A 207 8.64 7.67 -13.30
N ASP A 208 7.37 7.54 -12.92
CA ASP A 208 6.75 8.47 -11.97
C ASP A 208 7.39 8.35 -10.57
N ALA A 209 7.80 7.13 -10.18
CA ALA A 209 8.50 6.89 -8.91
C ALA A 209 9.86 7.56 -8.90
N MET A 210 10.60 7.45 -10.01
CA MET A 210 11.86 8.16 -10.24
C MET A 210 11.66 9.67 -10.25
N THR A 211 10.58 10.18 -10.84
CA THR A 211 10.27 11.62 -10.84
C THR A 211 10.02 12.14 -9.42
N ALA A 212 9.28 11.38 -8.60
CA ALA A 212 9.08 11.73 -7.20
C ALA A 212 10.38 11.64 -6.38
N TYR A 213 11.24 10.65 -6.66
CA TYR A 213 12.56 10.57 -6.06
C TYR A 213 13.42 11.78 -6.41
N TYR A 214 13.51 12.16 -7.70
CA TYR A 214 14.24 13.35 -8.14
C TYR A 214 13.70 14.63 -7.51
N TYR A 215 12.38 14.79 -7.42
CA TYR A 215 11.79 15.91 -6.71
C TYR A 215 12.30 15.98 -5.26
N LEU A 216 12.27 14.86 -4.52
CA LEU A 216 12.74 14.83 -3.14
C LEU A 216 14.24 15.14 -3.04
N THR A 217 15.09 14.54 -3.87
CA THR A 217 16.55 14.67 -3.75
C THR A 217 17.10 15.94 -4.38
N GLU A 218 16.54 16.39 -5.50
CA GLU A 218 17.08 17.48 -6.31
C GLU A 218 16.36 18.81 -6.10
N GLU A 219 15.03 18.82 -5.88
CA GLU A 219 14.30 20.06 -5.62
C GLU A 219 14.19 20.33 -4.13
N ILE A 220 13.75 19.34 -3.36
CA ILE A 220 13.56 19.45 -1.91
C ILE A 220 14.87 19.23 -1.14
N LYS A 221 15.90 18.65 -1.77
CA LYS A 221 17.23 18.42 -1.17
C LYS A 221 17.20 17.48 0.04
N VAL A 222 16.30 16.50 0.04
CA VAL A 222 16.33 15.38 1.00
C VAL A 222 17.50 14.46 0.65
N PRO A 223 18.41 14.15 1.59
CA PRO A 223 19.44 13.14 1.36
C PRO A 223 18.81 11.78 1.01
N PRO A 224 19.33 11.03 0.03
CA PRO A 224 18.79 9.71 -0.32
C PRO A 224 18.66 8.77 0.89
N SER A 225 19.66 8.78 1.78
CA SER A 225 19.72 8.01 3.03
C SER A 225 18.59 8.34 4.03
N ASP A 226 17.94 9.49 3.88
CA ASP A 226 16.79 9.93 4.68
C ASP A 226 15.43 9.64 4.02
N ILE A 227 15.42 9.08 2.80
CA ILE A 227 14.21 8.65 2.11
C ILE A 227 13.91 7.20 2.46
N ILE A 228 12.73 6.95 3.01
CA ILE A 228 12.18 5.61 3.22
C ILE A 228 11.15 5.34 2.13
N LEU A 229 11.42 4.34 1.29
CA LEU A 229 10.44 3.91 0.29
C LEU A 229 9.38 3.05 0.98
N SER A 230 8.11 3.31 0.70
CA SER A 230 7.00 2.63 1.35
C SER A 230 5.95 2.26 0.33
N GLY A 231 5.32 1.11 0.45
CA GLY A 231 4.26 0.73 -0.47
C GLY A 231 3.50 -0.49 -0.01
N ASP A 232 2.23 -0.57 -0.41
CA ASP A 232 1.37 -1.71 -0.13
C ASP A 232 0.87 -2.37 -1.42
N SER A 233 0.65 -3.68 -1.40
CA SER A 233 0.13 -4.41 -2.57
C SER A 233 0.99 -4.12 -3.81
N ALA A 234 0.37 -3.78 -4.95
CA ALA A 234 1.03 -3.32 -6.18
C ALA A 234 2.07 -2.20 -5.97
N GLY A 235 1.81 -1.27 -5.04
CA GLY A 235 2.74 -0.18 -4.72
C GLY A 235 4.01 -0.68 -4.05
N GLY A 236 3.92 -1.76 -3.25
CA GLY A 236 5.08 -2.46 -2.71
C GLY A 236 5.96 -3.09 -3.80
N GLY A 237 5.35 -3.59 -4.88
CA GLY A 237 6.08 -4.05 -6.07
C GLY A 237 6.87 -2.91 -6.74
N ILE A 238 6.25 -1.72 -6.88
CA ILE A 238 6.91 -0.54 -7.45
C ILE A 238 8.03 -0.03 -6.53
N VAL A 239 7.90 -0.16 -5.21
CA VAL A 239 9.01 0.17 -4.29
C VAL A 239 10.23 -0.70 -4.57
N VAL A 240 10.03 -2.00 -4.75
CA VAL A 240 11.14 -2.92 -5.06
C VAL A 240 11.72 -2.61 -6.45
N GLN A 241 10.87 -2.30 -7.44
CA GLN A 241 11.32 -1.81 -8.75
C GLN A 241 12.22 -0.58 -8.63
N LEU A 242 11.79 0.42 -7.86
CA LEU A 242 12.53 1.65 -7.66
C LEU A 242 13.87 1.38 -6.97
N ALA A 243 13.89 0.57 -5.92
CA ALA A 243 15.12 0.23 -5.22
C ALA A 243 16.12 -0.53 -6.11
N MET A 244 15.64 -1.50 -6.90
CA MET A 244 16.46 -2.21 -7.88
C MET A 244 17.00 -1.25 -8.94
N PHE A 245 16.16 -0.37 -9.48
CA PHE A 245 16.56 0.59 -10.50
C PHE A 245 17.62 1.57 -9.98
N LEU A 246 17.41 2.16 -8.80
CA LEU A 246 18.37 3.06 -8.18
C LEU A 246 19.73 2.39 -7.99
N ARG A 247 19.75 1.15 -7.49
CA ARG A 247 20.97 0.36 -7.34
C ARG A 247 21.65 0.10 -8.69
N ASP A 248 20.90 -0.39 -9.67
CA ASP A 248 21.45 -0.78 -10.98
C ASP A 248 22.03 0.41 -11.74
N GLN A 249 21.51 1.61 -11.47
CA GLN A 249 21.95 2.87 -12.05
C GLN A 249 23.02 3.61 -11.20
N GLY A 250 23.45 3.02 -10.07
CA GLY A 250 24.50 3.57 -9.23
C GLY A 250 24.10 4.80 -8.40
N PHE A 251 22.81 5.00 -8.13
CA PHE A 251 22.35 6.04 -7.20
C PHE A 251 22.70 5.68 -5.75
N SER A 252 22.80 6.71 -4.90
CA SER A 252 22.97 6.52 -3.46
C SER A 252 21.82 5.73 -2.85
N GLU A 253 22.15 4.83 -1.93
CA GLU A 253 21.19 3.96 -1.24
C GLU A 253 20.14 4.79 -0.47
N VAL A 254 18.88 4.38 -0.58
CA VAL A 254 17.79 4.93 0.23
C VAL A 254 17.84 4.38 1.66
N GLY A 255 17.23 5.08 2.61
CA GLY A 255 17.29 4.71 4.03
C GLY A 255 16.69 3.35 4.37
N GLY A 256 15.67 2.91 3.62
CA GLY A 256 15.04 1.60 3.78
C GLY A 256 13.78 1.40 2.93
N MET A 257 13.25 0.18 2.95
CA MET A 257 11.99 -0.21 2.29
C MET A 257 10.97 -0.71 3.31
N MET A 258 9.77 -0.13 3.29
CA MET A 258 8.61 -0.55 4.09
C MET A 258 7.56 -1.18 3.17
N LEU A 259 7.56 -2.50 3.08
CA LEU A 259 6.71 -3.27 2.20
C LEU A 259 5.54 -3.89 2.97
N LEU A 260 4.32 -3.51 2.61
CA LEU A 260 3.11 -3.87 3.37
C LEU A 260 2.17 -4.70 2.51
N SER A 261 2.14 -6.01 2.73
CA SER A 261 1.44 -6.94 1.85
C SER A 261 1.85 -6.74 0.37
N PRO A 262 3.15 -6.67 0.03
CA PRO A 262 3.57 -6.28 -1.32
C PRO A 262 3.18 -7.36 -2.33
N TRP A 263 2.84 -6.95 -3.56
CA TRP A 263 2.59 -7.83 -4.69
C TRP A 263 3.88 -7.95 -5.51
N LEU A 264 4.47 -9.14 -5.52
CA LEU A 264 5.84 -9.38 -6.00
C LEU A 264 5.93 -10.50 -7.05
N ASP A 265 4.82 -11.18 -7.33
CA ASP A 265 4.67 -12.16 -8.41
C ASP A 265 3.34 -11.94 -9.15
N LEU A 266 3.43 -11.48 -10.41
CA LEU A 266 2.27 -11.26 -11.27
C LEU A 266 1.80 -12.52 -12.02
N THR A 267 2.50 -13.65 -11.89
CA THR A 267 2.13 -14.94 -12.51
C THR A 267 1.07 -15.70 -11.71
N THR A 268 0.87 -15.35 -10.44
CA THR A 268 -0.03 -16.04 -9.49
C THR A 268 0.35 -17.51 -9.22
N SER A 269 1.63 -17.87 -9.36
CA SER A 269 2.09 -19.27 -9.40
C SER A 269 2.09 -19.98 -8.04
N PHE A 270 2.14 -19.25 -6.92
CA PHE A 270 2.27 -19.85 -5.58
C PHE A 270 0.95 -20.38 -5.00
N GLU A 271 1.03 -21.43 -4.17
CA GLU A 271 -0.13 -22.16 -3.66
C GLU A 271 -1.01 -21.33 -2.69
N SER A 272 -0.46 -20.28 -2.05
CA SER A 272 -1.27 -19.33 -1.26
C SER A 272 -2.40 -18.69 -2.07
N TRP A 273 -2.26 -18.55 -3.40
CA TRP A 273 -3.35 -18.10 -4.27
C TRP A 273 -4.54 -19.07 -4.25
N HIS A 274 -4.32 -20.37 -4.05
CA HIS A 274 -5.40 -21.34 -3.94
C HIS A 274 -5.84 -21.56 -2.49
N GLU A 275 -4.91 -21.71 -1.54
CA GLU A 275 -5.19 -21.93 -0.12
C GLU A 275 -6.03 -20.80 0.49
N ASN A 276 -5.64 -19.55 0.25
CA ASN A 276 -6.25 -18.38 0.88
C ASN A 276 -7.41 -17.79 0.08
N ARG A 277 -7.87 -18.45 -1.00
CA ARG A 277 -8.98 -17.96 -1.84
C ARG A 277 -10.26 -17.62 -1.05
N ASN A 278 -10.51 -18.29 0.07
CA ASN A 278 -11.70 -18.05 0.90
C ASN A 278 -11.47 -17.07 2.05
N HIS A 279 -10.21 -16.66 2.26
CA HIS A 279 -9.77 -15.79 3.34
C HIS A 279 -9.31 -14.41 2.84
N ASP A 280 -9.27 -14.23 1.53
CA ASP A 280 -8.87 -13.00 0.87
C ASP A 280 -9.95 -12.47 -0.07
N PHE A 281 -10.01 -11.15 -0.19
CA PHE A 281 -10.87 -10.46 -1.16
C PHE A 281 -10.23 -10.36 -2.55
N LEU A 282 -8.93 -10.62 -2.70
CA LEU A 282 -8.27 -10.66 -4.00
C LEU A 282 -8.84 -11.76 -4.91
N THR A 283 -9.21 -11.39 -6.14
CA THR A 283 -9.72 -12.30 -7.17
C THR A 283 -8.95 -12.11 -8.47
N ILE A 284 -8.06 -13.05 -8.74
CA ILE A 284 -7.48 -13.30 -10.06
C ILE A 284 -7.68 -14.79 -10.27
N ASP A 285 -8.91 -15.16 -10.63
CA ASP A 285 -9.29 -16.57 -10.71
C ASP A 285 -9.17 -17.11 -12.15
N SER A 286 -9.11 -16.22 -13.16
CA SER A 286 -8.77 -16.56 -14.55
C SER A 286 -8.01 -15.44 -15.26
N GLU A 287 -7.00 -15.80 -16.05
CA GLU A 287 -6.26 -14.89 -16.94
C GLU A 287 -7.13 -14.30 -18.06
N THR A 288 -8.23 -14.99 -18.41
CA THR A 288 -9.16 -14.54 -19.45
C THR A 288 -10.11 -13.45 -18.96
N GLU A 289 -10.09 -13.10 -17.67
CA GLU A 289 -10.93 -12.03 -17.13
C GLU A 289 -10.62 -10.70 -17.83
N PRO A 290 -11.62 -9.93 -18.30
CA PRO A 290 -11.38 -8.64 -18.96
C PRO A 290 -10.65 -7.64 -18.05
N LEU A 291 -10.92 -7.68 -16.74
CA LEU A 291 -10.24 -6.86 -15.72
C LEU A 291 -9.08 -7.62 -15.04
N HIS A 292 -8.26 -8.32 -15.81
CA HIS A 292 -7.07 -9.00 -15.28
C HIS A 292 -5.96 -7.97 -14.98
N PRO A 293 -5.67 -7.64 -13.70
CA PRO A 293 -4.79 -6.50 -13.39
C PRO A 293 -3.36 -6.65 -13.90
N PRO A 294 -2.70 -7.83 -13.83
CA PRO A 294 -1.37 -8.02 -14.44
C PRO A 294 -1.34 -7.67 -15.93
N ARG A 295 -2.38 -8.06 -16.68
CA ARG A 295 -2.44 -7.82 -18.12
C ARG A 295 -2.60 -6.33 -18.42
N LEU A 296 -3.48 -5.66 -17.69
CA LEU A 296 -3.70 -4.23 -17.84
C LEU A 296 -2.48 -3.39 -17.46
N TYR A 297 -1.64 -3.92 -16.55
CA TYR A 297 -0.40 -3.30 -16.13
C TYR A 297 0.71 -3.44 -17.18
N VAL A 298 0.90 -4.63 -17.75
CA VAL A 298 2.02 -4.87 -18.67
C VAL A 298 1.71 -4.52 -20.13
N SER A 299 0.42 -4.45 -20.52
CA SER A 299 0.02 -4.20 -21.91
C SER A 299 -0.96 -3.04 -22.07
N SER A 300 -0.69 -2.21 -23.09
CA SER A 300 -1.59 -1.18 -23.57
C SER A 300 -2.66 -1.71 -24.54
N VAL A 301 -2.51 -2.94 -25.05
CA VAL A 301 -3.39 -3.51 -26.09
C VAL A 301 -4.79 -3.80 -25.53
N TRP A 302 -5.81 -3.23 -26.18
CA TRP A 302 -7.22 -3.46 -25.85
C TRP A 302 -8.12 -3.38 -27.10
N PRO A 303 -9.05 -4.34 -27.31
CA PRO A 303 -9.26 -5.56 -26.53
C PRO A 303 -8.08 -6.52 -26.66
N THR A 304 -8.00 -7.48 -25.75
CA THR A 304 -6.96 -8.52 -25.74
C THR A 304 -7.00 -9.36 -27.01
N THR A 305 -5.83 -9.57 -27.62
CA THR A 305 -5.61 -10.43 -28.79
C THR A 305 -4.78 -11.66 -28.40
N GLU A 306 -4.74 -12.69 -29.26
CA GLU A 306 -3.90 -13.87 -29.04
C GLU A 306 -2.41 -13.52 -28.93
N ASP A 307 -1.92 -12.61 -29.78
CA ASP A 307 -0.54 -12.13 -29.72
C ASP A 307 -0.24 -11.42 -28.39
N SER A 308 -1.13 -10.53 -27.94
CA SER A 308 -0.94 -9.85 -26.64
C SER A 308 -0.97 -10.80 -25.44
N MET A 309 -1.61 -11.97 -25.59
CA MET A 309 -1.63 -13.01 -24.55
C MET A 309 -0.35 -13.83 -24.52
N ARG A 310 0.30 -14.03 -25.68
CA ARG A 310 1.59 -14.71 -25.75
C ARG A 310 2.68 -13.89 -25.07
N ASP A 311 2.73 -12.59 -25.38
CA ASP A 311 3.70 -11.67 -24.81
C ASP A 311 3.48 -11.48 -23.30
N PHE A 312 2.24 -11.64 -22.81
CA PHE A 312 1.87 -11.46 -21.42
C PHE A 312 2.69 -12.36 -20.48
N HIS A 313 2.79 -13.66 -20.77
CA HIS A 313 3.51 -14.62 -19.90
C HIS A 313 5.00 -14.32 -19.79
N GLU A 314 5.64 -13.90 -20.90
CA GLU A 314 7.05 -13.49 -20.91
C GLU A 314 7.26 -12.16 -20.16
N GLN A 315 6.31 -11.23 -20.26
CA GLN A 315 6.40 -9.95 -19.56
C GLN A 315 6.26 -10.11 -18.03
N VAL A 316 5.31 -10.92 -17.55
CA VAL A 316 5.06 -11.00 -16.11
C VAL A 316 6.18 -11.68 -15.33
N ILE A 317 7.05 -12.46 -15.95
CA ILE A 317 8.23 -13.03 -15.30
C ILE A 317 9.43 -12.07 -15.27
N HIS A 318 9.34 -10.91 -15.93
CA HIS A 318 10.43 -9.93 -15.96
C HIS A 318 10.84 -9.51 -14.54
N PRO A 319 12.15 -9.44 -14.20
CA PRO A 319 12.62 -9.19 -12.82
C PRO A 319 12.10 -7.91 -12.17
N TYR A 320 11.85 -6.85 -12.95
CA TYR A 320 11.22 -5.63 -12.43
C TYR A 320 9.70 -5.79 -12.25
N ILE A 321 9.03 -6.64 -13.02
CA ILE A 321 7.57 -6.84 -12.89
C ILE A 321 7.26 -7.78 -11.73
N SER A 322 7.97 -8.91 -11.65
CA SER A 322 7.84 -9.92 -10.59
C SER A 322 9.17 -10.11 -9.84
N PRO A 323 9.55 -9.18 -8.94
CA PRO A 323 10.82 -9.25 -8.24
C PRO A 323 10.96 -10.46 -7.31
N ALA A 324 9.87 -11.12 -6.89
CA ALA A 324 9.96 -12.41 -6.19
C ALA A 324 10.54 -13.53 -7.08
N LEU A 325 10.54 -13.35 -8.41
CA LEU A 325 11.06 -14.27 -9.42
C LEU A 325 12.40 -13.81 -10.02
N ALA A 326 12.89 -12.62 -9.66
CA ALA A 326 14.16 -12.09 -10.15
C ALA A 326 15.34 -13.04 -9.88
N PRO A 327 16.40 -13.04 -10.69
CA PRO A 327 17.62 -13.79 -10.36
C PRO A 327 18.25 -13.25 -9.08
N LEU A 328 18.90 -14.11 -8.29
CA LEU A 328 19.51 -13.70 -7.00
C LEU A 328 20.50 -12.53 -7.15
N SER A 329 21.23 -12.45 -8.27
CA SER A 329 22.13 -11.32 -8.56
C SER A 329 21.40 -9.97 -8.57
N ALA A 330 20.14 -9.94 -9.03
CA ALA A 330 19.31 -8.74 -9.06
C ALA A 330 18.65 -8.42 -7.71
N LEU A 331 18.87 -9.23 -6.67
CA LEU A 331 18.36 -9.01 -5.31
C LEU A 331 19.46 -8.60 -4.31
N ARG A 332 20.69 -8.40 -4.77
CA ARG A 332 21.83 -7.98 -3.93
C ARG A 332 21.79 -6.50 -3.59
N ASN A 333 22.46 -6.10 -2.51
CA ASN A 333 22.62 -4.69 -2.09
C ASN A 333 21.29 -3.92 -2.07
N LEU A 334 20.23 -4.53 -1.53
CA LEU A 334 18.95 -3.86 -1.34
C LEU A 334 18.92 -3.17 0.03
N PRO A 335 18.21 -2.04 0.16
CA PRO A 335 18.10 -1.32 1.42
C PRO A 335 17.50 -2.15 2.56
N PRO A 336 17.71 -1.78 3.83
CA PRO A 336 17.04 -2.42 4.96
C PRO A 336 15.52 -2.48 4.75
N THR A 337 14.97 -3.68 4.82
CA THR A 337 13.60 -3.95 4.37
C THR A 337 12.74 -4.50 5.50
N LEU A 338 11.59 -3.88 5.74
CA LEU A 338 10.48 -4.47 6.49
C LEU A 338 9.47 -5.07 5.51
N VAL A 339 9.10 -6.34 5.71
CA VAL A 339 8.02 -7.00 4.98
C VAL A 339 6.94 -7.40 5.96
N HIS A 340 5.75 -6.81 5.82
CA HIS A 340 4.55 -7.30 6.51
C HIS A 340 3.77 -8.23 5.60
N THR A 341 3.46 -9.41 6.12
CA THR A 341 2.72 -10.45 5.43
C THR A 341 1.56 -10.92 6.28
N GLY A 342 0.36 -10.90 5.74
CA GLY A 342 -0.82 -11.50 6.35
C GLY A 342 -0.91 -12.99 6.02
N GLY A 343 -1.20 -13.81 7.03
CA GLY A 343 -1.35 -15.25 6.89
C GLY A 343 -2.57 -15.66 6.07
N CYS A 344 -3.57 -14.79 5.97
CA CYS A 344 -4.81 -15.00 5.21
C CYS A 344 -4.75 -14.42 3.79
N GLU A 345 -3.59 -13.96 3.32
CA GLU A 345 -3.41 -13.32 2.01
C GLU A 345 -3.08 -14.32 0.91
N ARG A 346 -3.62 -14.11 -0.29
CA ARG A 346 -3.21 -14.85 -1.50
C ARG A 346 -1.76 -14.58 -1.88
N LEU A 347 -1.23 -13.41 -1.51
CA LEU A 347 0.15 -12.98 -1.75
C LEU A 347 1.15 -13.49 -0.68
N ARG A 348 0.72 -14.28 0.30
CA ARG A 348 1.58 -14.70 1.43
C ARG A 348 2.89 -15.35 0.99
N ASP A 349 2.84 -16.26 0.03
CA ASP A 349 3.99 -17.09 -0.31
C ASP A 349 5.03 -16.30 -1.12
N GLU A 350 4.63 -15.49 -2.10
CA GLU A 350 5.54 -14.62 -2.86
C GLU A 350 6.30 -13.62 -1.98
N GLN A 351 5.66 -13.11 -0.92
CA GLN A 351 6.29 -12.22 0.06
C GLN A 351 7.34 -12.95 0.90
N THR A 352 7.01 -14.18 1.29
CA THR A 352 7.93 -15.05 2.05
C THR A 352 9.10 -15.50 1.18
N VAL A 353 8.86 -15.85 -0.08
CA VAL A 353 9.88 -16.16 -1.10
C VAL A 353 10.83 -14.99 -1.27
N PHE A 354 10.28 -13.80 -1.52
CA PHE A 354 11.10 -12.59 -1.69
C PHE A 354 11.98 -12.33 -0.47
N ALA A 355 11.42 -12.35 0.74
CA ALA A 355 12.19 -12.10 1.96
C ALA A 355 13.36 -13.08 2.15
N ARG A 356 13.15 -14.37 1.86
CA ARG A 356 14.20 -15.40 1.92
C ARG A 356 15.24 -15.21 0.83
N ARG A 357 14.81 -14.97 -0.41
CA ARG A 357 15.71 -14.82 -1.57
C ARG A 357 16.55 -13.56 -1.47
N VAL A 358 16.02 -12.45 -0.96
CA VAL A 358 16.80 -11.24 -0.69
C VAL A 358 17.89 -11.51 0.35
N ARG A 359 17.57 -12.20 1.44
CA ARG A 359 18.57 -12.61 2.45
C ARG A 359 19.61 -13.60 1.89
N LEU A 360 19.19 -14.49 1.00
CA LEU A 360 20.07 -15.46 0.34
C LEU A 360 21.01 -14.79 -0.66
N ALA A 361 20.52 -13.78 -1.40
CA ALA A 361 21.25 -13.10 -2.45
C ALA A 361 22.49 -12.36 -1.94
N ASP A 362 22.40 -11.75 -0.75
CA ASP A 362 23.53 -11.03 -0.15
C ASP A 362 23.46 -11.08 1.39
N PRO A 363 24.52 -11.53 2.09
CA PRO A 363 24.59 -11.47 3.55
C PRO A 363 24.45 -10.05 4.13
N GLY A 364 24.75 -9.01 3.33
CA GLY A 364 24.57 -7.61 3.72
C GLY A 364 23.12 -7.12 3.69
N ASN A 365 22.20 -7.86 3.05
CA ASN A 365 20.80 -7.48 2.98
C ASN A 365 20.11 -7.68 4.33
N GLU A 366 19.65 -6.59 4.94
CA GLU A 366 18.85 -6.64 6.17
C GLU A 366 17.37 -6.73 5.83
N VAL A 367 16.73 -7.87 6.13
CA VAL A 367 15.29 -8.05 5.95
C VAL A 367 14.64 -8.48 7.26
N GLN A 368 13.69 -7.68 7.76
CA GLN A 368 12.78 -8.05 8.84
C GLN A 368 11.44 -8.47 8.22
N HIS A 369 11.11 -9.75 8.29
CA HIS A 369 9.82 -10.29 7.83
C HIS A 369 8.90 -10.55 9.01
N GLN A 370 7.68 -10.05 8.95
CA GLN A 370 6.65 -10.17 9.98
C GLN A 370 5.38 -10.82 9.40
N LEU A 371 5.08 -12.03 9.86
CA LEU A 371 3.89 -12.80 9.50
C LEU A 371 2.78 -12.59 10.54
N TRP A 372 1.68 -11.98 10.12
CA TRP A 372 0.50 -11.74 10.93
C TRP A 372 -0.56 -12.78 10.60
N VAL A 373 -0.69 -13.80 11.45
CA VAL A 373 -1.42 -15.05 11.10
C VAL A 373 -2.89 -14.83 10.70
N ASP A 374 -3.49 -13.73 11.14
CA ASP A 374 -4.88 -13.36 10.91
C ASP A 374 -5.06 -12.18 9.92
N GLY A 375 -3.95 -11.65 9.40
CA GLY A 375 -3.93 -10.53 8.47
C GLY A 375 -4.51 -10.92 7.11
N VAL A 376 -5.53 -10.19 6.67
CA VAL A 376 -6.05 -10.18 5.29
C VAL A 376 -5.19 -9.28 4.41
N HIS A 377 -5.44 -9.26 3.09
CA HIS A 377 -4.67 -8.41 2.18
C HIS A 377 -4.72 -6.95 2.60
N THR A 378 -3.55 -6.30 2.64
CA THR A 378 -3.35 -4.93 3.12
C THR A 378 -3.91 -4.62 4.51
N PHE A 379 -3.94 -5.62 5.42
CA PHE A 379 -4.44 -5.44 6.79
C PHE A 379 -3.76 -4.27 7.54
N ALA A 380 -2.49 -3.97 7.26
CA ALA A 380 -1.76 -2.85 7.84
C ALA A 380 -2.42 -1.49 7.53
N SER A 381 -3.18 -1.39 6.43
CA SER A 381 -3.96 -0.21 6.06
C SER A 381 -5.33 -0.15 6.75
N MET A 382 -5.78 -1.25 7.37
CA MET A 382 -7.09 -1.37 8.02
C MET A 382 -7.03 -1.06 9.51
N GLN A 383 -6.78 0.19 9.89
CA GLN A 383 -6.49 0.55 11.30
C GLN A 383 -7.65 0.41 12.28
N SER A 384 -8.89 0.34 11.81
CA SER A 384 -10.04 0.02 12.68
C SER A 384 -9.99 -1.43 13.18
N THR A 385 -9.22 -2.29 12.49
CA THR A 385 -8.91 -3.65 12.92
C THR A 385 -7.75 -3.68 13.91
N ILE A 386 -7.72 -4.71 14.76
CA ILE A 386 -6.67 -4.85 15.76
C ILE A 386 -5.33 -5.28 15.16
N SER A 387 -5.33 -6.08 14.09
CA SER A 387 -4.12 -6.45 13.35
C SER A 387 -3.51 -5.21 12.69
N GLY A 388 -4.32 -4.43 11.95
CA GLY A 388 -3.84 -3.20 11.30
C GLY A 388 -3.25 -2.19 12.27
N ALA A 389 -3.96 -1.88 13.37
CA ALA A 389 -3.44 -0.95 14.37
C ALA A 389 -2.20 -1.47 15.14
N SER A 390 -2.02 -2.79 15.22
CA SER A 390 -0.83 -3.38 15.85
C SER A 390 0.35 -3.38 14.88
N ALA A 391 0.11 -3.70 13.61
CA ALA A 391 1.12 -3.65 12.55
C ALA A 391 1.67 -2.25 12.34
N GLN A 392 0.82 -1.23 12.34
CA GLN A 392 1.27 0.16 12.24
C GLN A 392 2.16 0.59 13.44
N LYS A 393 2.03 -0.06 14.60
CA LYS A 393 2.97 0.16 15.72
C LYS A 393 4.31 -0.51 15.48
N GLU A 394 4.32 -1.70 14.91
CA GLU A 394 5.57 -2.37 14.53
C GLU A 394 6.30 -1.60 13.42
N VAL A 395 5.58 -0.98 12.47
CA VAL A 395 6.13 -0.02 11.51
C VAL A 395 6.87 1.12 12.21
N GLY A 396 6.21 1.80 13.16
CA GLY A 396 6.82 2.89 13.92
C GLY A 396 8.05 2.44 14.70
N ALA A 397 7.96 1.28 15.35
CA ALA A 397 9.06 0.71 16.14
C ALA A 397 10.23 0.25 15.26
N TRP A 398 9.96 -0.31 14.07
CA TRP A 398 11.00 -0.66 13.10
C TRP A 398 11.73 0.58 12.62
N LEU A 399 10.98 1.62 12.20
CA LEU A 399 11.59 2.85 11.72
C LEU A 399 12.41 3.54 12.82
N GLU A 400 11.93 3.55 14.06
CA GLU A 400 12.68 4.08 15.19
C GLU A 400 14.03 3.36 15.38
N ARG A 401 14.05 2.02 15.30
CA ARG A 401 15.30 1.23 15.35
C ARG A 401 16.19 1.49 14.14
N LEU A 402 15.61 1.64 12.95
CA LEU A 402 16.35 1.93 11.72
C LEU A 402 17.05 3.27 11.83
N CYS A 403 16.32 4.35 12.14
CA CYS A 403 16.86 5.69 12.29
C CYS A 403 17.85 5.82 13.46
N ALA A 404 17.72 5.01 14.51
CA ALA A 404 18.70 4.98 15.59
C ALA A 404 20.05 4.41 15.15
N ARG A 405 20.06 3.47 14.19
CA ARG A 405 21.28 2.88 13.61
C ARG A 405 21.81 3.66 12.42
N ARG A 406 20.93 4.38 11.71
CA ARG A 406 21.21 5.20 10.54
C ARG A 406 20.64 6.61 10.78
N PRO A 407 21.32 7.45 11.59
CA PRO A 407 20.86 8.82 11.83
C PRO A 407 20.91 9.65 10.55
N SER A 408 20.06 10.67 10.48
CA SER A 408 20.00 11.59 9.33
C SER A 408 21.31 12.34 9.13
N GLU A 409 21.69 12.55 7.87
CA GLU A 409 22.87 13.34 7.49
C GLU A 409 22.70 14.83 7.80
N LEU A 410 21.47 15.35 7.73
CA LEU A 410 21.17 16.77 7.96
C LEU A 410 20.75 17.08 9.40
N GLY A 411 20.45 16.05 10.21
CA GLY A 411 19.89 16.25 11.55
C GLY A 411 18.49 16.88 11.52
N GLN A 412 18.07 17.55 12.60
CA GLN A 412 16.74 18.17 12.69
C GLN A 412 16.64 19.54 12.01
N ASP A 413 17.77 20.14 11.62
CA ASP A 413 17.85 21.53 11.14
C ASP A 413 17.72 21.67 9.61
N ALA A 414 17.18 20.65 8.95
CA ALA A 414 17.03 20.65 7.50
C ALA A 414 16.01 21.71 7.05
N GLN A 415 16.47 22.73 6.31
CA GLN A 415 15.63 23.85 5.86
C GLN A 415 14.35 23.40 5.14
N TRP A 416 14.47 22.39 4.26
CA TRP A 416 13.33 21.85 3.51
C TRP A 416 12.22 21.30 4.42
N ALA A 417 12.59 20.73 5.57
CA ALA A 417 11.63 20.15 6.50
C ALA A 417 10.77 21.24 7.13
N GLY A 418 11.40 22.36 7.50
CA GLY A 418 10.69 23.54 7.99
C GLY A 418 9.80 24.19 6.93
N ASP A 419 10.20 24.19 5.66
CA ASP A 419 9.39 24.73 4.56
C ASP A 419 8.12 23.91 4.35
N VAL A 420 8.23 22.57 4.32
CA VAL A 420 7.08 21.67 4.23
C VAL A 420 6.16 21.81 5.45
N ASP A 421 6.71 21.85 6.66
CA ASP A 421 5.91 21.99 7.88
C ASP A 421 5.10 23.30 7.89
N ARG A 422 5.71 24.41 7.46
CA ARG A 422 5.00 25.69 7.35
C ARG A 422 3.87 25.61 6.33
N ALA A 423 4.11 25.01 5.16
CA ALA A 423 3.08 24.85 4.14
C ALA A 423 1.91 23.98 4.61
N VAL A 424 2.18 22.86 5.28
CA VAL A 424 1.14 22.00 5.87
C VAL A 424 0.42 22.69 7.03
N THR A 425 1.11 23.50 7.82
CA THR A 425 0.50 24.28 8.92
C THR A 425 -0.52 25.30 8.39
N VAL A 426 -0.20 26.00 7.30
CA VAL A 426 -1.14 26.93 6.65
C VAL A 426 -2.41 26.20 6.19
N GLU A 427 -2.27 25.01 5.60
CA GLU A 427 -3.42 24.19 5.20
C GLU A 427 -4.26 23.75 6.40
N ARG A 428 -3.61 23.43 7.52
CA ARG A 428 -4.28 23.04 8.77
C ARG A 428 -5.10 24.20 9.33
N GLU A 429 -4.54 25.39 9.42
CA GLU A 429 -5.23 26.60 9.90
C GLU A 429 -6.44 26.92 9.03
N GLY A 430 -6.26 26.92 7.70
CA GLY A 430 -7.36 27.12 6.75
C GLY A 430 -8.47 26.07 6.92
N ARG A 431 -8.10 24.82 7.21
CA ARG A 431 -9.07 23.74 7.47
C ARG A 431 -9.81 23.92 8.79
N LEU A 432 -9.12 24.31 9.87
CA LEU A 432 -9.73 24.60 11.16
C LEU A 432 -10.73 25.76 11.07
N LEU A 433 -10.42 26.81 10.29
CA LEU A 433 -11.34 27.91 10.03
C LEU A 433 -12.62 27.45 9.30
N ARG A 434 -12.51 26.50 8.36
CA ARG A 434 -13.66 25.99 7.60
C ARG A 434 -14.50 24.97 8.37
N GLU A 435 -13.87 24.08 9.13
CA GLU A 435 -14.52 22.90 9.75
C GLU A 435 -14.72 23.02 11.26
N GLY A 436 -14.07 23.99 11.92
CA GLY A 436 -14.06 24.19 13.36
C GLY A 436 -13.21 23.18 14.14
N LYS A 437 -13.14 21.91 13.69
CA LYS A 437 -12.28 20.88 14.26
C LYS A 437 -11.92 19.80 13.25
N ILE A 438 -10.71 19.26 13.38
CA ILE A 438 -10.28 18.08 12.63
C ILE A 438 -10.61 16.83 13.44
N LYS A 439 -11.32 15.88 12.84
CA LYS A 439 -11.72 14.65 13.52
C LYS A 439 -10.48 13.77 13.80
N PRO A 440 -10.35 13.19 15.00
CA PRO A 440 -9.28 12.24 15.28
C PRO A 440 -9.50 10.93 14.51
N PHE A 441 -8.45 10.12 14.45
CA PHE A 441 -8.51 8.76 13.92
C PHE A 441 -9.48 7.86 14.70
N GLU A 442 -10.05 6.87 14.02
CA GLU A 442 -10.79 5.80 14.69
C GLU A 442 -9.85 4.92 15.50
N LYS A 443 -10.25 4.56 16.71
CA LYS A 443 -9.48 3.69 17.59
C LYS A 443 -9.87 2.24 17.38
N ALA A 444 -8.88 1.37 17.16
CA ALA A 444 -9.09 -0.08 17.12
C ALA A 444 -9.66 -0.63 18.44
N THR A 445 -10.39 -1.74 18.33
CA THR A 445 -10.92 -2.45 19.50
C THR A 445 -9.80 -3.06 20.35
N ARG A 446 -9.91 -2.96 21.68
CA ARG A 446 -8.81 -3.26 22.62
C ARG A 446 -8.81 -4.68 23.18
N LYS A 447 -9.59 -5.61 22.60
CA LYS A 447 -9.82 -6.94 23.18
C LYS A 447 -8.66 -7.92 22.98
N TRP A 448 -7.90 -7.73 21.90
CA TRP A 448 -6.83 -8.63 21.48
C TRP A 448 -5.46 -7.95 21.58
N ARG A 449 -4.43 -8.78 21.78
CA ARG A 449 -3.01 -8.45 21.70
C ARG A 449 -2.33 -9.48 20.80
N TYR A 450 -1.13 -9.19 20.34
CA TYR A 450 -0.32 -10.13 19.59
C TYR A 450 0.88 -10.56 20.42
N ASP A 451 1.10 -11.87 20.49
CA ASP A 451 2.38 -12.42 20.91
C ASP A 451 3.29 -12.50 19.70
N ARG A 452 4.51 -11.99 19.87
CA ARG A 452 5.57 -12.03 18.88
C ARG A 452 6.50 -13.20 19.21
N THR A 453 6.63 -14.13 18.30
CA THR A 453 7.54 -15.28 18.37
C THR A 453 8.45 -15.29 17.15
N LEU A 454 9.68 -15.77 17.29
CA LEU A 454 10.56 -15.99 16.16
C LEU A 454 10.44 -17.46 15.74
N GLU A 455 10.05 -17.70 14.49
CA GLU A 455 9.78 -19.05 13.98
C GLU A 455 10.33 -19.24 12.58
N ARG A 456 10.45 -20.49 12.15
CA ARG A 456 10.74 -20.81 10.76
C ARG A 456 9.58 -20.37 9.89
N MET A 457 9.88 -19.66 8.82
CA MET A 457 8.94 -19.31 7.75
C MET A 457 8.28 -20.59 7.20
N PRO A 458 7.02 -20.53 6.74
CA PRO A 458 6.34 -21.69 6.17
C PRO A 458 7.08 -22.22 4.93
N GLU A 459 6.89 -23.51 4.65
CA GLU A 459 7.35 -24.11 3.39
C GLU A 459 6.55 -23.50 2.22
N ILE A 460 7.27 -23.11 1.17
CA ILE A 460 6.67 -22.52 -0.02
C ILE A 460 6.29 -23.62 -1.01
N ARG A 461 5.05 -23.58 -1.48
CA ARG A 461 4.56 -24.48 -2.52
C ARG A 461 4.15 -23.69 -3.76
N VAL A 462 4.36 -24.31 -4.91
CA VAL A 462 3.96 -23.79 -6.22
C VAL A 462 2.82 -24.65 -6.73
N LYS A 463 1.81 -24.02 -7.33
CA LYS A 463 0.67 -24.73 -7.90
C LYS A 463 1.13 -25.69 -9.01
N PRO A 464 0.33 -26.72 -9.35
CA PRO A 464 0.63 -27.60 -10.48
C PRO A 464 0.81 -26.84 -11.82
N ASP A 465 0.07 -25.76 -12.03
CA ASP A 465 0.10 -24.87 -13.21
C ASP A 465 1.08 -23.69 -13.07
N GLY A 466 1.86 -23.60 -11.99
CA GLY A 466 2.81 -22.50 -11.78
C GLY A 466 4.04 -22.57 -12.71
N CYS A 467 4.57 -21.39 -13.07
CA CYS A 467 5.69 -21.23 -14.01
C CYS A 467 7.02 -21.79 -13.45
N ALA A 468 7.99 -21.97 -14.34
CA ALA A 468 9.30 -22.53 -13.98
C ALA A 468 10.09 -21.60 -13.05
N GLU A 469 10.02 -20.29 -13.27
CA GLU A 469 10.68 -19.27 -12.47
C GLU A 469 10.19 -19.28 -11.01
N ALA A 470 8.88 -19.47 -10.80
CA ALA A 470 8.30 -19.61 -9.47
C ALA A 470 8.76 -20.89 -8.76
N ARG A 471 8.95 -21.99 -9.50
CA ARG A 471 9.51 -23.25 -8.95
C ARG A 471 10.95 -23.06 -8.50
N THR A 472 11.79 -22.50 -9.38
CA THR A 472 13.18 -22.17 -9.04
C THR A 472 13.25 -21.25 -7.82
N ALA A 473 12.43 -20.19 -7.78
CA ALA A 473 12.38 -19.27 -6.65
C ALA A 473 11.95 -19.96 -5.34
N ALA A 474 10.97 -20.87 -5.40
CA ALA A 474 10.53 -21.64 -4.25
C ALA A 474 11.60 -22.63 -3.76
N GLU A 475 12.29 -23.31 -4.67
CA GLU A 475 13.39 -24.23 -4.35
C GLU A 475 14.53 -23.51 -3.65
N GLU A 476 14.99 -22.39 -4.20
CA GLU A 476 16.01 -21.53 -3.59
C GLU A 476 15.56 -21.04 -2.19
N ALA A 477 14.31 -20.56 -2.08
CA ALA A 477 13.77 -20.09 -0.82
C ALA A 477 13.62 -21.21 0.22
N ASN A 478 13.27 -22.43 -0.16
CA ASN A 478 13.14 -23.55 0.77
C ASN A 478 14.50 -24.13 1.18
N GLY A 479 15.52 -24.00 0.33
CA GLY A 479 16.89 -24.47 0.59
C GLY A 479 17.72 -23.59 1.53
N VAL A 480 17.21 -22.43 1.98
CA VAL A 480 17.94 -21.55 2.90
C VAL A 480 18.17 -22.21 4.26
N ASN A 481 19.30 -21.90 4.89
CA ASN A 481 19.59 -22.36 6.25
C ASN A 481 18.59 -21.79 7.27
N GLU A 482 18.59 -22.36 8.48
CA GLU A 482 17.61 -22.01 9.51
C GLU A 482 17.61 -20.51 9.86
N ALA A 483 18.78 -19.86 9.91
CA ALA A 483 18.91 -18.46 10.27
C ALA A 483 18.26 -17.49 9.25
N LEU A 484 18.46 -17.73 7.95
CA LEU A 484 17.87 -16.91 6.88
C LEU A 484 16.37 -17.21 6.69
N GLY A 485 15.91 -18.36 7.18
CA GLY A 485 14.54 -18.82 7.12
C GLY A 485 13.63 -18.38 8.27
N LEU A 486 14.05 -17.46 9.16
CA LEU A 486 13.24 -17.03 10.32
C LEU A 486 12.31 -15.85 9.99
N THR A 487 11.12 -15.86 10.57
CA THR A 487 10.14 -14.77 10.56
C THR A 487 9.64 -14.48 11.97
N GLU A 488 9.29 -13.22 12.20
CA GLU A 488 8.51 -12.87 13.38
C GLU A 488 7.06 -13.21 13.12
N VAL A 489 6.47 -14.07 13.93
CA VAL A 489 5.07 -14.46 13.82
C VAL A 489 4.28 -13.73 14.90
N PHE A 490 3.25 -13.03 14.47
CA PHE A 490 2.32 -12.32 15.33
C PHE A 490 1.04 -13.14 15.44
N ARG A 491 0.82 -13.77 16.60
CA ARG A 491 -0.40 -14.52 16.89
C ARG A 491 -1.32 -13.77 17.83
N PRO A 492 -2.62 -13.67 17.51
CA PRO A 492 -3.55 -13.00 18.40
C PRO A 492 -3.83 -13.82 19.65
N ARG A 493 -3.78 -13.16 20.81
CA ARG A 493 -4.25 -13.69 22.09
C ARG A 493 -5.16 -12.69 22.82
N LYS A 494 -6.02 -13.21 23.69
CA LYS A 494 -6.86 -12.35 24.54
C LYS A 494 -5.98 -11.66 25.59
N ALA A 495 -6.15 -10.34 25.74
CA ALA A 495 -5.49 -9.61 26.82
C ALA A 495 -5.99 -10.11 28.19
N THR A 496 -5.07 -10.41 29.11
CA THR A 496 -5.41 -10.84 30.48
C THR A 496 -6.08 -9.72 31.27
N ARG A 497 -6.83 -10.07 32.34
CA ARG A 497 -7.46 -9.06 33.23
C ARG A 497 -6.45 -8.08 33.82
N ARG A 498 -5.24 -8.55 34.18
CA ARG A 498 -4.16 -7.74 34.75
C ARG A 498 -3.62 -6.73 33.73
N GLU A 499 -3.41 -7.14 32.48
CA GLU A 499 -2.93 -6.27 31.40
C GLU A 499 -3.96 -5.21 30.99
N ARG A 500 -5.26 -5.49 31.12
CA ARG A 500 -6.33 -4.50 30.90
C ARG A 500 -6.29 -3.42 31.97
N ARG A 501 -6.25 -3.82 33.25
CA ARG A 501 -6.19 -2.91 34.41
C ARG A 501 -4.93 -2.04 34.43
N ARG A 502 -3.76 -2.59 34.04
CA ARG A 502 -2.51 -1.81 33.98
C ARG A 502 -2.59 -0.69 32.94
N LYS A 503 -3.19 -0.96 31.78
CA LYS A 503 -3.34 0.05 30.72
C LYS A 503 -4.41 1.09 31.01
N GLU A 504 -5.49 0.70 31.71
CA GLU A 504 -6.49 1.64 32.21
C GLU A 504 -5.84 2.67 33.15
N LYS A 505 -5.00 2.20 34.09
CA LYS A 505 -4.21 3.07 34.97
C LYS A 505 -3.21 3.95 34.23
N GLU A 506 -2.48 3.41 33.26
CA GLU A 506 -1.55 4.20 32.42
C GLU A 506 -2.30 5.31 31.64
N GLN A 507 -3.55 5.06 31.20
CA GLN A 507 -4.37 6.05 30.51
C GLN A 507 -4.99 7.09 31.43
N GLU A 508 -5.46 6.71 32.62
CA GLU A 508 -5.87 7.65 33.67
C GLU A 508 -4.72 8.59 34.02
N THR A 509 -3.50 8.05 34.13
CA THR A 509 -2.29 8.85 34.41
C THR A 509 -1.95 9.82 33.27
N ILE A 510 -2.17 9.43 32.01
CA ILE A 510 -1.95 10.30 30.84
C ILE A 510 -3.06 11.36 30.73
N GLN A 511 -4.32 11.00 31.02
CA GLN A 511 -5.43 11.95 31.03
C GLN A 511 -5.30 12.98 32.15
N ASP A 512 -4.89 12.58 33.36
CA ASP A 512 -4.61 13.49 34.48
C ASP A 512 -3.47 14.47 34.14
N LYS A 513 -2.40 13.99 33.48
CA LYS A 513 -1.31 14.87 33.02
C LYS A 513 -1.74 15.85 31.92
N SER A 514 -2.65 15.45 31.03
CA SER A 514 -3.21 16.35 30.01
C SER A 514 -4.26 17.33 30.55
N GLY A 515 -4.93 17.00 31.66
CA GLY A 515 -5.92 17.86 32.32
C GLY A 515 -5.32 18.85 33.33
N GLN A 516 -4.08 18.62 33.78
CA GLN A 516 -3.32 19.59 34.58
C GLN A 516 -2.53 20.60 33.71
N ALA A 517 -2.46 20.37 32.40
CA ALA A 517 -1.78 21.24 31.44
C ALA A 517 -2.74 22.08 30.56
N SER A 518 -4.04 22.04 30.85
CA SER A 518 -5.10 22.81 30.16
C SER A 518 -5.55 24.02 30.95
#